data_AF-A0A7X8DJ97-F1
#
_entry.id   AF-A0A7X8DJ97-F1
#
_cell.length_a   1.000
_cell.length_b   1.000
_cell.length_c   1.000
_cell.angle_alpha   90.00
_cell.angle_beta   90.00
_cell.angle_gamma   90.00
#
_symmetry.space_group_name_H-M   'P 1'
#
loop_
_entity.id
_entity.type
_entity.pdbx_description
1 polymer ?
#
loop_
_entity_poly.entity_id
_entity_poly.type
_entity_poly.pdbx_seq_one_letter_code
_entity_poly.pdbx_strand_id
1 'polypeptide(L)' 'AFQTISGIEVEATRILFLETGDWADVDIDRKALDKNLIDIERFIQFVIGHNSIEQYKGNVDCEIDCKYRILCNPGQD' A
#
# COMPACT_ATOMS: atom_id res chain seq x y z
N ALA A 1 -10.01 -15.29 -4.53
CA ALA A 1 -9.77 -16.39 -3.58
C ALA A 1 -11.04 -16.75 -2.81
N PHE A 2 -11.56 -15.89 -1.92
CA PHE A 2 -12.79 -16.17 -1.15
C PHE A 2 -13.99 -16.52 -2.04
N GLN A 3 -14.38 -15.64 -2.96
CA GLN A 3 -15.50 -15.89 -3.90
C GLN A 3 -15.31 -17.16 -4.73
N THR A 4 -14.08 -17.48 -5.12
CA THR A 4 -13.74 -18.71 -5.86
C THR A 4 -13.99 -19.98 -5.03
N ILE A 5 -13.80 -19.90 -3.71
CA ILE A 5 -13.95 -21.02 -2.78
C ILE A 5 -15.39 -21.12 -2.26
N SER A 6 -16.03 -19.98 -1.97
CA SER A 6 -17.35 -19.92 -1.35
C SER A 6 -18.50 -19.88 -2.36
N GLY A 7 -18.24 -19.46 -3.60
CA GLY A 7 -19.27 -19.13 -4.59
C GLY A 7 -20.07 -17.86 -4.25
N ILE A 8 -19.69 -17.15 -3.18
CA ILE A 8 -20.40 -15.95 -2.70
C ILE A 8 -19.72 -14.71 -3.27
N GLU A 9 -20.50 -13.88 -3.97
CA GLU A 9 -20.09 -12.56 -4.41
C GLU A 9 -19.96 -11.60 -3.22
N VAL A 10 -18.87 -10.86 -3.17
CA VAL A 10 -18.62 -9.85 -2.14
C VAL A 10 -19.14 -8.52 -2.67
N GLU A 11 -20.26 -8.05 -2.10
CA GLU A 11 -20.89 -6.79 -2.52
C GLU A 11 -20.33 -5.56 -1.81
N ALA A 12 -19.72 -5.73 -0.63
CA ALA A 12 -19.13 -4.64 0.15
C ALA A 12 -18.02 -5.15 1.08
N THR A 13 -17.09 -4.27 1.42
CA THR A 13 -16.03 -4.54 2.41
C THR A 13 -15.78 -3.28 3.23
N ARG A 14 -15.53 -3.45 4.53
CA ARG A 14 -15.31 -2.35 5.48
C ARG A 14 -14.19 -2.65 6.45
N ILE A 15 -13.55 -1.59 6.93
CA ILE A 15 -12.58 -1.61 8.03
C ILE A 15 -13.24 -1.01 9.26
N LEU A 16 -13.24 -1.73 10.38
CA LEU A 16 -13.62 -1.21 11.69
C LEU A 16 -12.38 -0.73 12.43
N PHE A 17 -12.34 0.56 12.77
CA PHE A 17 -11.33 1.12 13.64
C PHE A 17 -11.73 0.88 15.09
N LEU A 18 -11.09 -0.07 15.76
CA LEU A 18 -11.47 -0.47 17.13
C LEU A 18 -11.31 0.65 18.17
N GLU A 19 -10.37 1.57 17.95
CA GLU A 19 -10.12 2.69 18.84
C GLU A 19 -11.27 3.70 18.85
N THR A 20 -11.84 4.01 17.67
CA THR A 20 -12.88 5.03 17.52
C THR A 20 -14.28 4.44 17.36
N GLY A 21 -14.38 3.18 16.94
CA GLY A 21 -15.62 2.52 16.54
C GLY A 21 -16.08 2.85 15.13
N ASP A 22 -15.31 3.64 14.37
CA ASP A 22 -15.69 4.09 13.03
C ASP A 22 -15.51 3.00 11.97
N TRP A 23 -16.34 3.09 10.93
CA TRP A 23 -16.24 2.27 9.74
C TRP A 23 -15.70 3.07 8.56
N ALA A 24 -14.73 2.51 7.84
CA ALA A 24 -14.35 2.98 6.50
C ALA A 24 -14.74 1.95 5.46
N ASP A 25 -15.43 2.41 4.41
CA ASP A 25 -15.73 1.58 3.24
C ASP A 25 -14.45 1.37 2.42
N VAL A 26 -14.28 0.15 1.91
CA VAL A 26 -13.19 -0.21 0.99
C VAL A 26 -13.77 -0.27 -0.41
N ASP A 27 -13.16 0.47 -1.33
CA ASP A 27 -13.51 0.41 -2.75
C ASP A 27 -13.09 -0.95 -3.32
N ILE A 28 -14.09 -1.75 -3.70
CA ILE A 28 -13.92 -3.06 -4.31
C ILE A 28 -14.40 -3.07 -5.77
N ASP A 29 -14.60 -1.90 -6.38
CA ASP A 29 -14.93 -1.81 -7.79
C ASP A 29 -13.86 -2.49 -8.63
N ARG A 30 -14.30 -3.20 -9.67
CA ARG A 30 -13.40 -3.99 -10.51
C ARG A 30 -12.22 -3.17 -11.05
N LYS A 31 -12.48 -1.91 -11.43
CA LYS A 31 -11.45 -0.98 -11.93
C LYS A 31 -10.42 -0.63 -10.86
N ALA A 32 -10.84 -0.42 -9.61
CA ALA A 32 -9.95 -0.14 -8.50
C ALA A 32 -9.08 -1.36 -8.19
N LEU A 33 -9.68 -2.56 -8.18
CA LEU A 33 -8.95 -3.82 -7.97
C LEU A 33 -7.93 -4.11 -9.08
N ASP A 34 -8.32 -3.98 -10.35
CA ASP A 34 -7.42 -4.21 -11.48
C ASP A 34 -6.28 -3.17 -11.48
N LYS A 35 -6.57 -1.90 -11.14
CA LYS A 35 -5.53 -0.86 -10.96
C LYS A 35 -4.54 -1.23 -9.85
N ASN A 36 -5.03 -1.65 -8.69
CA ASN A 36 -4.19 -2.05 -7.57
C ASN A 36 -3.26 -3.21 -7.94
N LEU A 37 -3.76 -4.20 -8.68
CA LEU A 37 -2.95 -5.31 -9.16
C LEU A 37 -1.82 -4.83 -10.08
N ILE A 38 -2.12 -3.97 -11.05
CA ILE A 38 -1.13 -3.39 -11.96
C ILE A 38 -0.08 -2.58 -11.19
N ASP A 39 -0.50 -1.79 -10.21
CA ASP A 39 0.41 -0.96 -9.43
C ASP A 39 1.34 -1.82 -8.54
N ILE A 40 0.86 -2.96 -8.02
CA ILE A 40 1.69 -3.97 -7.34
C ILE A 40 2.70 -4.61 -8.31
N GLU A 41 2.27 -5.02 -9.51
CA GLU A 41 3.17 -5.59 -10.51
C GLU A 41 4.29 -4.61 -10.89
N ARG A 42 3.93 -3.34 -11.11
CA ARG A 42 4.89 -2.27 -11.39
C ARG A 42 5.87 -2.07 -10.24
N PHE A 43 5.39 -2.10 -9.00
CA PHE A 43 6.26 -2.01 -7.83
C PHE A 43 7.26 -3.17 -7.77
N ILE A 44 6.82 -4.40 -8.01
CA ILE A 44 7.70 -5.58 -8.05
C ILE A 44 8.78 -5.41 -9.13
N GLN A 45 8.40 -4.99 -10.34
CA GLN A 45 9.37 -4.77 -11.43
C GLN A 45 10.35 -3.64 -11.10
N PHE A 46 9.87 -2.57 -10.46
CA PHE A 46 10.72 -1.49 -10.00
C PHE A 46 11.79 -1.99 -9.02
N VAL A 47 11.39 -2.73 -7.98
CA VAL A 47 12.31 -3.25 -6.95
C VAL A 47 13.35 -4.20 -7.55
N ILE A 48 12.95 -5.08 -8.48
CA ILE A 48 13.88 -6.00 -9.17
C ILE A 48 14.96 -5.24 -9.95
N GLY A 49 14.59 -4.14 -10.60
CA GLY A 49 15.51 -3.33 -11.41
C GLY A 49 16.33 -2.30 -10.62
N HIS A 50 15.96 -2.00 -9.38
CA HIS A 50 16.53 -0.91 -8.58
C HIS A 50 16.93 -1.42 -7.19
N ASN A 51 18.15 -1.95 -7.09
CA ASN A 51 18.70 -2.56 -5.88
C ASN A 51 19.47 -1.58 -4.99
N SER A 52 19.65 -0.33 -5.43
CA SER A 52 20.37 0.72 -4.68
C SER A 52 19.38 1.65 -4.00
N ILE A 53 19.65 2.04 -2.75
CA ILE A 53 18.75 2.89 -1.96
C ILE A 53 18.56 4.29 -2.59
N GLU A 54 19.56 4.78 -3.31
CA GLU A 54 19.56 6.09 -3.99
C GLU A 54 18.57 6.15 -5.16
N GLN A 55 18.14 5.00 -5.67
CA GLN A 55 17.15 4.90 -6.73
C GLN A 55 15.72 5.06 -6.20
N TYR A 56 15.53 4.98 -4.88
CA TYR A 56 14.25 5.21 -4.23
C TYR A 56 14.10 6.69 -3.93
N LYS A 57 12.96 7.27 -4.32
CA LYS A 57 12.66 8.64 -3.95
C LYS A 57 12.48 8.70 -2.43
N GLY A 58 13.34 9.44 -1.75
CA GLY A 58 13.18 9.75 -0.34
C GLY A 58 11.82 10.41 -0.10
N ASN A 59 11.11 9.98 0.94
CA ASN A 59 9.87 10.65 1.33
C ASN A 59 10.21 11.97 2.04
N VAL A 60 9.44 13.01 1.75
CA VAL A 60 9.51 14.29 2.49
C VAL A 60 8.75 14.19 3.83
N ASP A 61 7.76 13.30 3.90
CA ASP A 61 7.06 12.94 5.13
C ASP A 61 7.79 11.77 5.80
N CYS A 62 8.84 12.12 6.55
CA CYS A 62 9.51 11.19 7.44
C CYS A 62 9.06 11.44 8.86
N GLU A 63 7.96 10.77 9.21
CA GLU A 63 7.37 10.80 10.53
C GLU A 63 8.39 10.43 11.61
N ILE A 64 8.21 11.01 12.79
CA ILE A 64 9.10 10.80 13.94
C ILE A 64 9.18 9.31 14.31
N ASP A 65 8.10 8.55 14.08
CA ASP A 65 7.99 7.14 14.41
C ASP A 65 8.50 6.19 13.31
N CYS A 66 8.99 6.72 12.19
CA CYS A 66 9.62 5.89 11.16
C CYS A 66 10.96 5.35 11.68
N LYS A 67 11.03 4.04 11.94
CA LYS A 67 12.27 3.37 12.40
C LYS A 67 13.46 3.53 11.43
N TYR A 68 13.20 3.85 10.17
CA TYR A 68 14.22 4.08 9.14
C TYR A 68 14.37 5.56 8.78
N ARG A 69 13.99 6.48 9.67
CA ARG A 69 14.13 7.92 9.45
C ARG A 69 15.55 8.34 9.06
N ILE A 70 16.57 7.59 9.49
CA ILE A 70 17.97 7.82 9.07
C ILE A 70 18.20 7.69 7.55
N LEU A 71 17.31 6.98 6.84
CA LEU A 71 17.35 6.83 5.38
C LEU A 71 16.55 7.93 4.66
N CYS A 72 15.90 8.82 5.41
CA CYS A 72 15.23 9.99 4.88
C CYS A 72 16.22 11.15 4.75
N ASN A 73 16.30 11.75 3.57
CA ASN A 73 17.22 12.84 3.22
C ASN A 73 18.72 12.50 3.40
N PRO A 74 19.35 11.83 2.41
CA PRO A 74 20.81 11.82 2.29
C PRO A 74 21.29 13.23 1.89
N GLY A 75 21.41 14.16 2.85
CA GLY A 75 21.94 15.50 2.57
C GLY A 75 21.58 16.65 3.52
N GLN A 76 21.11 16.39 4.74
CA GLN A 76 20.94 17.43 5.77
C GLN A 76 21.67 17.05 7.06
N ASP A 77 22.98 17.26 7.03
CA ASP A 77 23.82 17.52 8.21
C ASP A 77 24.02 19.04 8.35
#